data_AF-A0A963A7T1-F1
#
_entry.id   AF-A0A963A7T1-F1
#
_cell.length_a   1.000
_cell.length_b   1.000
_cell.length_c   1.000
_cell.angle_alpha   90.00
_cell.angle_beta   90.00
_cell.angle_gamma   90.00
#
_symmetry.space_group_name_H-M   'P 1'
#
loop_
_entity.id
_entity.type
_entity.pdbx_description
1 polymer ?
#
loop_
_entity_poly.entity_id
_entity_poly.type
_entity_poly.pdbx_seq_one_letter_code
_entity_poly.pdbx_strand_id
1 'polypeptide(L)'
;MKARTGGLAAASLTLLLAAPLALAGPGRVFQDRPQQVLPGRHASMAIEGRVDSARIARGTRRLALQLPDGREVELARKSFRREHRDNATWRGTVAGQARSDATLSVVDGRLAGRLRIGEEVFEIRPLAE
;
A
#
# COMPACT_ATOMS: atom_id res chain seq x y z
N MET A 1 11.39 22.13 -73.41
CA MET A 1 10.89 20.83 -72.91
C MET A 1 11.61 20.50 -71.61
N LYS A 2 10.86 20.22 -70.52
CA LYS A 2 11.18 19.36 -69.34
C LYS A 2 12.50 19.63 -68.56
N ALA A 3 12.59 19.59 -67.23
CA ALA A 3 11.65 19.37 -66.14
C ALA A 3 12.33 19.81 -64.83
N ARG A 4 11.50 20.13 -63.83
CA ARG A 4 11.85 20.46 -62.44
C ARG A 4 12.36 19.22 -61.70
N THR A 5 13.27 19.41 -60.74
CA THR A 5 13.50 18.44 -59.66
C THR A 5 13.66 19.19 -58.34
N GLY A 6 12.53 19.36 -57.63
CA GLY A 6 12.54 19.51 -56.17
C GLY A 6 13.03 18.18 -55.58
N GLY A 7 13.80 18.20 -54.50
CA GLY A 7 13.27 18.39 -53.16
C GLY A 7 13.32 17.06 -52.43
N LEU A 8 13.78 17.07 -51.18
CA LEU A 8 13.33 16.22 -50.06
C LEU A 8 14.28 16.46 -48.89
N ALA A 9 13.98 17.49 -48.10
CA ALA A 9 14.49 17.63 -46.75
C ALA A 9 13.79 16.57 -45.89
N ALA A 10 14.55 15.58 -45.42
CA ALA A 10 14.05 14.54 -44.53
C ALA A 10 13.79 15.16 -43.14
N ALA A 11 12.54 15.48 -42.85
CA ALA A 11 12.10 15.83 -41.51
C ALA A 11 11.94 14.54 -40.69
N SER A 12 12.95 14.20 -39.91
CA SER A 12 12.89 13.12 -38.92
C SER A 12 11.98 13.55 -37.77
N LEU A 13 10.74 13.07 -37.79
CA LEU A 13 9.75 13.28 -36.75
C LEU A 13 10.05 12.32 -35.57
N THR A 14 10.82 12.77 -34.58
CA THR A 14 11.06 12.02 -33.35
C THR A 14 9.79 12.04 -32.49
N LEU A 15 9.01 10.97 -32.55
CA LEU A 15 7.86 10.76 -31.66
C LEU A 15 8.38 10.53 -30.22
N LEU A 16 8.32 11.53 -29.35
CA LEU A 16 8.46 11.33 -27.91
C LEU A 16 7.24 10.53 -27.42
N LEU A 17 7.42 9.23 -27.16
CA LEU A 17 6.47 8.44 -26.38
C LEU A 17 6.40 9.03 -24.95
N ALA A 18 5.41 9.89 -24.70
CA ALA A 18 5.01 10.24 -23.35
C ALA A 18 4.35 9.02 -22.71
N ALA A 19 5.14 8.18 -22.03
CA ALA A 19 4.58 7.13 -21.20
C ALA A 19 3.75 7.79 -20.09
N PRO A 20 2.45 7.45 -19.92
CA PRO A 20 1.69 7.96 -18.79
C PRO A 20 2.30 7.37 -17.52
N LEU A 21 2.87 8.25 -16.69
CA LEU A 21 3.19 7.93 -15.30
C LEU A 21 1.86 7.65 -14.60
N ALA A 22 1.39 6.40 -14.67
CA ALA A 22 0.28 5.95 -13.86
C ALA A 22 0.70 6.15 -12.40
N LEU A 23 0.10 7.14 -11.73
CA LEU A 23 0.21 7.26 -10.28
C LEU A 23 -0.35 5.95 -9.69
N ALA A 24 0.54 5.05 -9.29
CA ALA A 24 0.13 3.84 -8.60
C ALA A 24 -0.65 4.25 -7.33
N GLY A 25 -1.90 3.79 -7.24
CA GLY A 25 -2.75 3.96 -6.07
C GLY A 25 -2.15 3.33 -4.81
N PRO A 26 -2.75 3.56 -3.63
CA PRO A 26 -2.30 2.90 -2.41
C PRO A 26 -2.38 1.38 -2.58
N GLY A 27 -1.36 0.69 -2.08
CA GLY A 27 -1.33 -0.76 -2.13
C GLY A 27 -2.21 -1.37 -1.03
N ARG A 28 -3.20 -2.18 -1.39
CA ARG A 28 -4.08 -2.83 -0.41
C ARG A 28 -3.31 -3.81 0.48
N VAL A 29 -3.61 -3.79 1.78
CA VAL A 29 -3.03 -4.71 2.77
C VAL A 29 -3.63 -6.10 2.65
N PHE A 30 -4.96 -6.20 2.48
CA PHE A 30 -5.65 -7.47 2.24
C PHE A 30 -5.66 -7.80 0.74
N GLN A 31 -5.45 -9.07 0.41
CA GLN A 31 -5.49 -9.60 -0.96
C GLN A 31 -6.93 -9.70 -1.47
N ASP A 32 -7.83 -10.09 -0.58
CA ASP A 32 -9.26 -10.24 -0.75
C ASP A 32 -10.02 -9.35 0.23
N ARG A 33 -11.35 -9.33 0.12
CA ARG A 33 -12.19 -8.58 1.05
C ARG A 33 -12.19 -9.31 2.40
N PRO A 34 -11.68 -8.71 3.48
CA PRO A 34 -11.72 -9.34 4.79
C PRO A 34 -13.17 -9.54 5.26
N GLN A 35 -13.40 -10.59 6.04
CA GLN A 35 -14.70 -10.99 6.57
C GLN A 35 -14.83 -10.59 8.04
N GLN A 36 -16.03 -10.21 8.48
CA GLN A 36 -16.28 -10.03 9.90
C GLN A 36 -16.26 -11.37 10.62
N VAL A 37 -15.63 -11.39 11.79
CA VAL A 37 -15.54 -12.58 12.65
C VAL A 37 -15.89 -12.19 14.08
N LEU A 38 -16.15 -13.19 14.93
CA LEU A 38 -16.40 -12.96 16.34
C LEU A 38 -15.15 -12.32 16.98
N PRO A 39 -15.27 -11.17 17.65
CA PRO A 39 -14.12 -10.56 18.29
C PRO A 39 -13.64 -11.41 19.47
N GLY A 40 -12.34 -11.40 19.71
CA GLY A 40 -11.76 -12.00 20.91
C GLY A 40 -12.15 -11.24 22.18
N ARG A 41 -11.81 -11.80 23.35
CA ARG A 41 -12.15 -11.28 24.70
C ARG A 41 -11.91 -9.77 24.91
N HIS A 42 -10.94 -9.20 24.21
CA HIS A 42 -10.50 -7.81 24.41
C HIS A 42 -10.77 -6.89 23.21
N ALA A 43 -11.54 -7.36 22.22
CA ALA A 43 -11.89 -6.58 21.03
C ALA A 43 -13.39 -6.32 20.98
N SER A 44 -13.78 -5.16 20.46
CA SER A 44 -15.20 -4.85 20.20
C SER A 44 -15.65 -5.33 18.82
N MET A 45 -14.72 -5.40 17.85
CA MET A 45 -14.97 -5.81 16.47
C MET A 45 -13.74 -6.52 15.93
N ALA A 46 -13.94 -7.45 15.01
CA ALA A 46 -12.85 -8.14 14.34
C ALA A 46 -13.18 -8.43 12.88
N ILE A 47 -12.15 -8.37 12.06
CA ILE A 47 -12.17 -8.85 10.68
C ILE A 47 -10.97 -9.77 10.45
N GLU A 48 -11.14 -10.71 9.53
CA GLU A 48 -10.11 -11.67 9.13
C GLU A 48 -9.94 -11.63 7.62
N GLY A 49 -8.71 -11.70 7.12
CA GLY A 49 -8.46 -11.71 5.68
C GLY A 49 -7.02 -12.06 5.35
N ARG A 50 -6.78 -12.47 4.11
CA ARG A 50 -5.45 -12.83 3.64
C ARG A 50 -4.63 -11.57 3.38
N VAL A 51 -3.43 -11.51 3.95
CA VAL A 51 -2.57 -10.32 3.86
C VAL A 51 -1.54 -10.44 2.73
N ASP A 52 -1.29 -9.36 1.99
CA ASP A 52 -0.13 -9.21 1.08
C ASP A 52 1.08 -8.69 1.89
N SER A 53 1.69 -9.58 2.69
CA SER A 53 2.81 -9.20 3.57
C SER A 53 4.04 -8.78 2.77
N ALA A 54 4.24 -9.35 1.57
CA ALA A 54 5.32 -8.99 0.66
C ALA A 54 5.26 -7.50 0.26
N ARG A 55 4.07 -6.92 0.09
CA ARG A 55 3.91 -5.49 -0.20
C ARG A 55 4.38 -4.58 0.93
N ILE A 56 4.14 -4.98 2.16
CA ILE A 56 4.57 -4.27 3.36
C ILE A 56 6.08 -4.43 3.50
N ALA A 57 6.60 -5.65 3.32
CA ALA A 57 8.03 -5.96 3.32
C ALA A 57 8.81 -5.27 2.18
N ARG A 58 8.15 -4.90 1.06
CA ARG A 58 8.72 -4.06 0.00
C ARG A 58 8.82 -2.58 0.36
N GLY A 59 8.22 -2.14 1.47
CA GLY A 59 8.22 -0.75 1.86
C GLY A 59 7.35 0.09 0.93
N THR A 60 6.13 -0.35 0.64
CA THR A 60 5.19 0.44 -0.18
C THR A 60 4.94 1.80 0.48
N ARG A 61 4.98 2.89 -0.30
CA ARG A 61 4.86 4.27 0.22
C ARG A 61 3.47 4.57 0.81
N ARG A 62 2.43 4.02 0.21
CA ARG A 62 1.03 4.22 0.60
C ARG A 62 0.33 2.88 0.67
N LEU A 63 -0.35 2.61 1.79
CA LEU A 63 -1.11 1.38 1.99
C LEU A 63 -2.58 1.70 2.16
N ALA A 64 -3.47 0.86 1.65
CA ALA A 64 -4.90 0.92 1.95
C ALA A 64 -5.24 -0.23 2.90
N LEU A 65 -5.88 0.09 4.03
CA LEU A 65 -6.26 -0.88 5.06
C LEU A 65 -7.75 -0.75 5.36
N GLN A 66 -8.47 -1.87 5.29
CA GLN A 66 -9.84 -1.93 5.78
C GLN A 66 -9.85 -2.14 7.30
N LEU A 67 -10.66 -1.38 8.01
CA LEU A 67 -10.87 -1.48 9.45
C LEU A 67 -12.10 -2.35 9.76
N PRO A 68 -12.21 -2.88 11.00
CA PRO A 68 -13.36 -3.71 11.39
C PRO A 68 -14.72 -3.03 11.27
N ASP A 69 -14.76 -1.69 11.39
CA ASP A 69 -15.97 -0.87 11.22
C ASP A 69 -16.37 -0.64 9.76
N GLY A 70 -15.63 -1.22 8.81
CA GLY A 70 -15.87 -1.13 7.38
C GLY A 70 -15.19 0.06 6.69
N ARG A 71 -14.60 1.02 7.43
CA ARG A 71 -13.83 2.13 6.83
C ARG A 71 -12.60 1.60 6.10
N GLU A 72 -12.25 2.21 4.98
CA GLU A 72 -10.93 2.05 4.34
C GLU A 72 -10.09 3.29 4.68
N VAL A 73 -8.88 3.07 5.18
CA VAL A 73 -7.94 4.14 5.52
C VAL A 73 -6.68 4.04 4.67
N GLU A 74 -6.18 5.19 4.21
CA GLU A 74 -4.88 5.29 3.55
C GLU A 74 -3.78 5.58 4.59
N LEU A 75 -2.76 4.72 4.64
CA LEU A 75 -1.58 4.89 5.48
C LEU A 75 -0.43 5.45 4.64
N ALA A 76 0.11 6.59 5.05
CA ALA A 76 1.29 7.21 4.46
C ALA A 76 2.55 6.83 5.26
N ARG A 77 3.56 6.28 4.57
CA ARG A 77 4.80 5.81 5.19
C ARG A 77 5.67 6.98 5.66
N LYS A 78 6.05 6.95 6.93
CA LYS A 78 7.04 7.83 7.55
C LYS A 78 8.44 7.22 7.55
N SER A 79 8.55 5.95 7.89
CA SER A 79 9.84 5.25 7.88
C SER A 79 9.68 3.78 7.53
N PHE A 80 10.79 3.17 7.10
CA PHE A 80 10.85 1.78 6.72
C PHE A 80 12.23 1.23 7.08
N ARG A 81 12.24 0.06 7.71
CA ARG A 81 13.45 -0.69 8.01
C ARG A 81 13.25 -2.11 7.53
N ARG A 82 14.15 -2.58 6.68
CA ARG A 82 14.23 -4.00 6.31
C ARG A 82 15.44 -4.59 7.00
N GLU A 83 15.23 -5.70 7.69
CA GLU A 83 16.31 -6.48 8.31
C GLU A 83 16.69 -7.65 7.40
N HIS A 84 15.69 -8.38 6.93
CA HIS A 84 15.84 -9.54 6.05
C HIS A 84 14.78 -9.48 4.93
N ARG A 85 14.80 -10.44 3.99
CA ARG A 85 13.83 -10.48 2.89
C ARG A 85 12.38 -10.44 3.39
N ASP A 86 12.10 -11.19 4.45
CA ASP A 86 10.75 -11.38 5.00
C ASP A 86 10.57 -10.71 6.38
N ASN A 87 11.59 -9.98 6.86
CA ASN A 87 11.56 -9.26 8.14
C ASN A 87 11.70 -7.75 7.90
N ALA A 88 10.64 -7.01 8.18
CA ALA A 88 10.61 -5.57 7.96
C ALA A 88 9.65 -4.86 8.90
N THR A 89 10.02 -3.65 9.30
CA THR A 89 9.16 -2.71 10.03
C THR A 89 8.80 -1.53 9.13
N TRP A 90 7.51 -1.27 8.99
CA TRP A 90 6.93 -0.13 8.31
C TRP A 90 6.24 0.77 9.35
N ARG A 91 6.52 2.07 9.32
CA ARG A 91 5.87 3.05 10.20
C ARG A 91 5.27 4.18 9.39
N GLY A 92 4.12 4.68 9.82
CA GLY A 92 3.41 5.72 9.10
C GLY A 92 2.29 6.37 9.90
N THR A 93 1.42 7.07 9.18
CA THR A 93 0.25 7.77 9.70
C THR A 93 -0.92 7.61 8.77
N VAL A 94 -2.14 7.80 9.27
CA VAL A 94 -3.34 7.84 8.44
C VAL A 94 -3.41 9.18 7.72
N ALA A 95 -3.61 9.16 6.41
CA ALA A 95 -3.76 10.35 5.60
C ALA A 95 -4.95 11.18 6.09
N GLY A 96 -4.76 12.50 6.22
CA GLY A 96 -5.80 13.41 6.73
C GLY A 96 -6.06 13.34 8.24
N GLN A 97 -5.35 12.51 9.01
CA GLN A 97 -5.56 12.35 10.45
C GLN A 97 -4.32 12.77 11.25
N ALA A 98 -4.36 13.97 11.82
CA ALA A 98 -3.22 14.57 12.52
C ALA A 98 -2.77 13.76 13.76
N ARG A 99 -3.70 13.16 14.49
CA ARG A 99 -3.44 12.33 15.69
C ARG A 99 -3.51 10.85 15.35
N SER A 100 -2.64 10.40 14.45
CA SER A 100 -2.55 9.00 14.07
C SER A 100 -1.12 8.48 14.08
N ASP A 101 -0.97 7.17 14.27
CA ASP A 101 0.26 6.44 14.02
C ASP A 101 -0.03 4.99 13.65
N ALA A 102 0.81 4.42 12.82
CA ALA A 102 0.71 3.05 12.38
C ALA A 102 2.10 2.40 12.41
N THR A 103 2.20 1.23 13.01
CA THR A 103 3.39 0.37 12.96
C THR A 103 2.97 -1.01 12.48
N LEU A 104 3.58 -1.46 11.39
CA LEU A 104 3.36 -2.76 10.79
C LEU A 104 4.69 -3.49 10.75
N SER A 105 4.74 -4.71 11.25
CA SER A 105 5.92 -5.57 11.27
C SER A 105 5.60 -6.85 10.52
N VAL A 106 6.44 -7.18 9.56
CA VAL A 106 6.46 -8.51 8.94
C VAL A 106 7.59 -9.29 9.61
N VAL A 107 7.27 -10.47 10.12
CA VAL A 107 8.23 -11.43 10.68
C VAL A 107 7.92 -12.79 10.11
N ASP A 108 8.88 -13.39 9.41
CA ASP A 108 8.75 -14.69 8.72
C ASP A 108 7.50 -14.76 7.83
N GLY A 109 7.24 -13.67 7.09
CA GLY A 109 6.10 -13.54 6.18
C GLY A 109 4.75 -13.26 6.85
N ARG A 110 4.66 -13.27 8.19
CA ARG A 110 3.45 -12.95 8.95
C ARG A 110 3.38 -11.48 9.30
N LEU A 111 2.19 -10.89 9.22
CA LEU A 111 1.96 -9.50 9.58
C LEU A 111 1.45 -9.39 11.03
N ALA A 112 2.10 -8.55 11.81
CA ALA A 112 1.58 -7.99 13.05
C ALA A 112 1.60 -6.46 12.99
N GLY A 113 0.73 -5.79 13.74
CA GLY A 113 0.74 -4.34 13.73
C GLY A 113 -0.21 -3.70 14.70
N ARG A 114 -0.03 -2.39 14.84
CA ARG A 114 -0.88 -1.50 15.62
C ARG A 114 -1.13 -0.23 14.85
N LEU A 115 -2.38 0.21 14.85
CA LEU A 115 -2.83 1.46 14.28
C LEU A 115 -3.61 2.23 15.34
N ARG A 116 -3.32 3.52 15.49
CA ARG A 116 -4.07 4.43 16.35
C ARG A 116 -4.60 5.60 15.55
N ILE A 117 -5.87 5.93 15.73
CA ILE A 117 -6.55 7.07 15.12
C ILE A 117 -7.34 7.80 16.20
N GLY A 118 -6.85 8.96 16.65
CA GLY A 118 -7.42 9.61 17.83
C GLY A 118 -7.25 8.72 19.07
N GLU A 119 -8.39 8.32 19.65
CA GLU A 119 -8.49 7.41 20.80
C GLU A 119 -8.74 5.95 20.40
N GLU A 120 -9.05 5.69 19.12
CA GLU A 120 -9.28 4.35 18.61
C GLU A 120 -7.96 3.61 18.40
N VAL A 121 -7.89 2.36 18.84
CA VAL A 121 -6.73 1.48 18.64
C VAL A 121 -7.19 0.21 17.92
N PHE A 122 -6.50 -0.09 16.83
CA PHE A 122 -6.68 -1.31 16.04
C PHE A 122 -5.40 -2.12 16.11
N GLU A 123 -5.55 -3.43 16.29
CA GLU A 123 -4.44 -4.37 16.30
C GLU A 123 -4.59 -5.36 15.16
N ILE A 124 -3.47 -5.64 14.50
CA ILE A 124 -3.35 -6.69 13.50
C ILE A 124 -2.53 -7.78 14.14
N ARG A 125 -3.11 -8.98 14.23
CA ARG A 125 -2.48 -10.14 14.83
C ARG A 125 -2.39 -11.24 13.78
N PRO A 126 -1.27 -11.97 13.69
CA PRO A 126 -1.22 -13.16 12.85
C PRO A 126 -2.17 -14.22 13.42
N LEU A 127 -2.84 -14.95 12.54
CA LEU A 127 -3.59 -16.12 12.95
C LEU A 127 -2.59 -17.19 13.41
N ALA A 128 -2.91 -17.86 14.52
CA ALA A 128 -2.22 -19.08 14.92
C ALA A 128 -2.53 -20.16 13.85
N GLU A 129 -1.51 -20.93 13.47
CA GLU A 129 -1.71 -22.15 12.68
C GLU A 129 -2.29 -23.27 13.54
#